data_AF-A0A2A5S035-F1
#
_entry.id   AF-A0A2A5S035-F1
#
_cell.length_a   1.000
_cell.length_b   1.000
_cell.length_c   1.000
_cell.angle_alpha   90.00
_cell.angle_beta   90.00
_cell.angle_gamma   90.00
#
_symmetry.space_group_name_H-M   'P 1'
#
loop_
_entity.id
_entity.type
_entity.pdbx_description
1 polymer ?
#
loop_
_entity_poly.entity_id
_entity_poly.type
_entity_poly.pdbx_seq_one_letter_code
_entity_poly.pdbx_strand_id
1 'polypeptide(L)'
;MDITEFSIRALNDEVQMIEDFNFFEQKVIAFKHDLYLSPYAKINEILVWCERLVKCESQIDFLCQEAKQAIQTKLNKIKPTVIESHADIDSKTTSVWSDYVLELLELDRRYQGVVYQFCVSIDNCVRYLVSYSNDLAEHGFNLPHIMLKVRELGTFHWLNKQSKAQLLDCIEKSE
;
A
#
# COMPACT_ATOMS: atom_id res chain seq x y z
N MET A 1 17.70 -15.86 21.85
CA MET A 1 16.61 -16.63 21.21
C MET A 1 17.29 -17.73 20.41
N ASP A 2 16.89 -18.99 20.55
CA ASP A 2 17.48 -20.08 19.77
C ASP A 2 17.07 -19.93 18.28
N ILE A 3 17.95 -20.30 17.35
CA ILE A 3 17.69 -20.27 15.89
C ILE A 3 16.47 -21.11 15.55
N THR A 4 16.29 -22.27 16.20
CA THR A 4 15.13 -23.13 15.98
C THR A 4 13.84 -22.43 16.40
N GLU A 5 13.88 -21.70 17.51
CA GLU A 5 12.75 -20.90 18.00
C GLU A 5 12.47 -19.70 17.08
N PHE A 6 13.51 -19.08 16.53
CA PHE A 6 13.37 -18.02 15.53
C PHE A 6 12.75 -18.54 14.23
N SER A 7 13.22 -19.66 13.69
CA SER A 7 12.70 -20.27 12.47
C SER A 7 11.22 -20.65 12.59
N ILE A 8 10.80 -21.22 13.73
CA ILE A 8 9.39 -21.55 13.97
C ILE A 8 8.53 -20.28 14.05
N ARG A 9 9.03 -19.22 14.71
CA ARG A 9 8.32 -17.93 14.77
C ARG A 9 8.25 -17.27 13.40
N ALA A 10 9.34 -17.30 12.62
CA ALA A 10 9.39 -16.76 11.26
C ALA A 10 8.36 -17.46 10.35
N LEU A 11 8.28 -18.79 10.41
CA LEU A 11 7.30 -19.58 9.65
C LEU A 11 5.85 -19.24 10.03
N ASN A 12 5.54 -19.12 11.32
CA ASN A 12 4.20 -18.71 11.76
C ASN A 12 3.89 -17.25 11.35
N ASP A 13 4.90 -16.38 11.41
CA ASP A 13 4.80 -14.99 10.99
C ASP A 13 4.58 -14.87 9.47
N GLU A 14 5.15 -15.77 8.67
CA GLU A 14 4.97 -15.89 7.21
C GLU A 14 3.53 -16.28 6.86
N VAL A 15 2.98 -17.31 7.53
CA VAL A 15 1.58 -17.73 7.32
C VAL A 15 0.61 -16.59 7.60
N GLN A 16 0.76 -15.91 8.74
CA GLN A 16 -0.07 -14.75 9.07
C GLN A 16 0.08 -13.62 8.04
N MET A 17 1.30 -13.36 7.56
CA MET A 17 1.55 -12.33 6.55
C MET A 17 0.88 -12.62 5.22
N ILE A 18 0.84 -13.89 4.82
CA ILE A 18 0.14 -14.32 3.61
C ILE A 18 -1.37 -14.14 3.77
N GLU A 19 -1.94 -14.50 4.92
CA GLU A 19 -3.37 -14.31 5.20
C GLU A 19 -3.76 -12.82 5.21
N ASP A 20 -2.97 -11.98 5.88
CA ASP A 20 -3.17 -10.53 5.91
C ASP A 20 -3.10 -9.92 4.49
N PHE A 21 -2.12 -10.36 3.68
CA PHE A 21 -2.01 -9.95 2.29
C PHE A 21 -3.22 -10.38 1.46
N ASN A 22 -3.66 -11.62 1.59
CA ASN A 22 -4.82 -12.13 0.85
C ASN A 22 -6.10 -11.36 1.21
N PHE A 23 -6.29 -11.03 2.49
CA PHE A 23 -7.39 -10.17 2.93
C PHE A 23 -7.33 -8.79 2.28
N PHE A 24 -6.16 -8.15 2.31
CA PHE A 24 -5.93 -6.87 1.67
C PHE A 24 -6.24 -6.92 0.17
N GLU A 25 -5.68 -7.89 -0.54
CA GLU A 25 -5.87 -8.06 -1.98
C GLU A 25 -7.35 -8.22 -2.34
N GLN A 26 -8.06 -9.08 -1.62
CA GLN A 26 -9.50 -9.28 -1.82
C GLN A 26 -10.31 -8.01 -1.58
N LYS A 27 -9.96 -7.21 -0.56
CA LYS A 27 -10.62 -5.93 -0.29
C LYS A 27 -10.38 -4.91 -1.41
N VAL A 28 -9.15 -4.78 -1.87
CA VAL A 28 -8.82 -3.85 -2.97
C VAL A 28 -9.50 -4.27 -4.28
N ILE A 29 -9.56 -5.57 -4.57
CA ILE A 29 -10.31 -6.11 -5.72
C ILE A 29 -11.80 -5.79 -5.60
N ALA A 30 -12.40 -5.94 -4.41
CA ALA A 30 -13.80 -5.57 -4.18
C ALA A 30 -14.04 -4.08 -4.46
N PHE A 31 -13.14 -3.18 -4.02
CA PHE A 31 -13.25 -1.75 -4.33
C PHE A 31 -13.21 -1.46 -5.83
N LYS A 32 -12.35 -2.18 -6.58
CA LYS A 32 -12.31 -2.06 -8.04
C LYS A 32 -13.66 -2.44 -8.69
N HIS A 33 -14.33 -3.46 -8.16
CA HIS A 33 -15.67 -3.84 -8.61
C HIS A 33 -16.73 -2.79 -8.24
N ASP A 34 -16.68 -2.26 -7.02
CA ASP A 34 -17.62 -1.22 -6.55
C ASP A 34 -17.48 0.11 -7.30
N LEU A 35 -16.27 0.37 -7.81
CA LEU A 35 -15.90 1.53 -8.62
C LEU A 35 -15.93 1.26 -10.12
N TYR A 36 -16.67 0.26 -10.57
CA TYR A 36 -16.98 0.14 -11.99
C TYR A 36 -17.89 1.29 -12.44
N LEU A 37 -17.45 2.07 -13.43
CA LEU A 37 -18.24 3.11 -14.07
C LEU A 37 -18.51 2.72 -15.53
N SER A 38 -19.77 2.69 -15.92
CA SER A 38 -20.17 2.44 -17.31
C SER A 38 -19.66 3.54 -18.24
N PRO A 39 -19.18 3.22 -19.46
CA PRO A 39 -18.80 4.23 -20.46
C PRO A 39 -19.92 5.19 -20.89
N TYR A 40 -21.16 4.90 -20.52
CA TYR A 40 -22.35 5.70 -20.82
C TYR A 40 -23.08 6.16 -19.54
N ALA A 41 -22.35 6.22 -18.42
CA ALA A 41 -22.92 6.63 -17.14
C ALA A 41 -23.48 8.05 -17.21
N LYS A 42 -24.67 8.25 -16.65
CA LYS A 42 -25.31 9.56 -16.50
C LYS A 42 -24.68 10.34 -15.33
N ILE A 43 -24.89 11.65 -15.31
CA ILE A 43 -24.33 12.52 -14.25
C ILE A 43 -24.67 12.05 -12.83
N ASN A 44 -25.90 11.58 -12.57
CA ASN A 44 -26.28 11.06 -11.26
C ASN A 44 -25.49 9.79 -10.86
N GLU A 45 -25.19 8.92 -11.83
CA GLU A 45 -24.38 7.71 -11.60
C GLU A 45 -22.92 8.07 -11.35
N ILE A 46 -22.42 9.09 -12.07
CA ILE A 46 -21.09 9.68 -11.88
C ILE A 46 -20.95 10.29 -10.47
N LEU A 47 -21.95 11.01 -9.98
CA LEU A 47 -21.94 11.60 -8.64
C LEU A 47 -21.85 10.51 -7.56
N VAL A 48 -22.71 9.49 -7.66
CA VAL A 48 -22.68 8.32 -6.75
C VAL A 48 -21.32 7.61 -6.83
N TRP A 49 -20.74 7.50 -8.02
CA TRP A 49 -19.41 6.93 -8.20
C TRP A 49 -18.32 7.77 -7.50
N CYS A 50 -18.38 9.10 -7.59
CA CYS A 50 -17.42 9.99 -6.92
C CYS A 50 -17.50 9.86 -5.39
N GLU A 51 -18.71 9.75 -4.82
CA GLU A 51 -18.88 9.49 -3.39
C GLU A 51 -18.30 8.14 -2.96
N ARG A 52 -18.49 7.10 -3.78
CA ARG A 52 -17.89 5.78 -3.52
C ARG A 52 -16.38 5.84 -3.61
N LEU A 53 -15.82 6.57 -4.57
CA LEU A 53 -14.38 6.72 -4.73
C LEU A 53 -13.76 7.31 -3.46
N VAL A 54 -14.35 8.38 -2.89
CA VAL A 54 -13.86 8.99 -1.65
C VAL A 54 -13.91 8.00 -0.46
N LYS A 55 -14.95 7.16 -0.39
CA LYS A 55 -15.05 6.12 0.65
C LYS A 55 -14.01 5.02 0.45
N CYS A 56 -13.80 4.55 -0.78
CA CYS A 56 -12.79 3.54 -1.08
C CYS A 56 -11.38 4.07 -0.83
N GLU A 57 -11.10 5.32 -1.20
CA GLU A 57 -9.83 5.99 -0.96
C GLU A 57 -9.47 5.96 0.54
N SER A 58 -10.40 6.40 1.40
CA SER A 58 -10.14 6.41 2.85
C SER A 58 -9.96 5.01 3.44
N GLN A 59 -10.66 4.00 2.92
CA GLN A 59 -10.48 2.61 3.34
C GLN A 59 -9.15 2.02 2.86
N ILE A 60 -8.72 2.34 1.63
CA ILE A 60 -7.41 1.91 1.12
C ILE A 60 -6.29 2.53 1.94
N ASP A 61 -6.36 3.82 2.26
CA ASP A 61 -5.36 4.48 3.10
C ASP A 61 -5.25 3.79 4.47
N PHE A 62 -6.39 3.48 5.11
CA PHE A 62 -6.42 2.73 6.36
C PHE A 62 -5.76 1.35 6.25
N LEU A 63 -6.13 0.57 5.22
CA LEU A 63 -5.54 -0.76 4.97
C LEU A 63 -4.03 -0.67 4.72
N CYS A 64 -3.57 0.35 3.99
CA CYS A 64 -2.15 0.59 3.75
C CYS A 64 -1.41 0.92 5.05
N GLN A 65 -2.01 1.72 5.94
CA GLN A 65 -1.43 2.05 7.24
C GLN A 65 -1.33 0.82 8.15
N GLU A 66 -2.37 -0.02 8.21
CA GLU A 66 -2.35 -1.27 8.99
C GLU A 66 -1.25 -2.21 8.51
N ALA A 67 -1.18 -2.45 7.19
CA ALA A 67 -0.18 -3.34 6.61
C ALA A 67 1.26 -2.80 6.83
N LYS A 68 1.46 -1.48 6.69
CA LYS A 68 2.73 -0.83 7.04
C LYS A 68 3.11 -1.05 8.50
N GLN A 69 2.17 -0.85 9.42
CA GLN A 69 2.42 -1.04 10.85
C GLN A 69 2.74 -2.50 11.18
N ALA A 70 2.09 -3.46 10.53
CA ALA A 70 2.35 -4.88 10.70
C ALA A 70 3.78 -5.25 10.24
N ILE A 71 4.17 -4.85 9.03
CA ILE A 71 5.53 -5.07 8.49
C ILE A 71 6.58 -4.42 9.41
N GLN A 72 6.35 -3.18 9.83
CA GLN A 72 7.29 -2.45 10.67
C GLN A 72 7.42 -3.03 12.07
N THR A 73 6.32 -3.53 12.65
CA THR A 73 6.34 -4.23 13.94
C THR A 73 7.18 -5.50 13.84
N LYS A 74 7.08 -6.26 12.74
CA LYS A 74 7.88 -7.46 12.49
C LYS A 74 9.36 -7.13 12.28
N LEU A 75 9.68 -6.09 11.50
CA LEU A 75 11.06 -5.60 11.35
C LEU A 75 11.67 -5.14 12.68
N ASN A 76 10.93 -4.44 13.53
CA ASN A 76 11.43 -3.97 14.83
C ASN A 76 11.75 -5.12 15.81
N LYS A 77 11.21 -6.33 15.60
CA LYS A 77 11.59 -7.53 16.36
C LYS A 77 13.00 -8.00 15.97
N ILE A 78 13.47 -7.67 14.78
CA ILE A 78 14.86 -7.83 14.31
C ILE A 78 15.71 -6.72 14.93
N LYS A 79 15.92 -6.72 16.25
CA LYS A 79 16.72 -5.67 16.91
C LYS A 79 18.21 -5.82 16.56
N PRO A 80 18.95 -4.71 16.33
CA PRO A 80 20.40 -4.73 16.14
C PRO A 80 21.15 -5.45 17.26
N THR A 81 20.68 -5.30 18.51
CA THR A 81 21.26 -5.96 19.68
C THR A 81 21.12 -7.48 19.66
N VAL A 82 20.14 -8.04 18.95
CA VAL A 82 19.99 -9.50 18.74
C VAL A 82 21.00 -9.97 17.69
N ILE A 83 21.21 -9.17 16.63
CA ILE A 83 22.21 -9.44 15.59
C ILE A 83 23.63 -9.35 16.18
N GLU A 84 23.91 -8.34 17.01
CA GLU A 84 25.21 -8.13 17.67
C GLU A 84 25.50 -9.21 18.72
N SER A 85 24.49 -9.66 19.48
CA SER A 85 24.63 -10.80 20.42
C SER A 85 24.91 -12.14 19.73
N HIS A 86 24.82 -12.14 18.40
CA HIS A 86 24.97 -13.28 17.51
C HIS A 86 26.05 -13.00 16.44
N ALA A 87 26.91 -12.00 16.64
CA ALA A 87 27.96 -11.63 15.69
C ALA A 87 29.02 -12.73 15.48
N ASP A 88 29.16 -13.66 16.43
CA ASP A 88 30.00 -14.87 16.32
C ASP A 88 29.29 -16.06 15.63
N ILE A 89 28.08 -15.86 15.08
CA ILE A 89 27.25 -16.99 14.64
C ILE A 89 27.50 -17.38 13.18
N ASP A 90 27.71 -18.70 13.03
CA ASP A 90 27.63 -19.53 11.82
C ASP A 90 26.71 -18.96 10.73
N SER A 91 27.22 -19.02 9.48
CA SER A 91 26.56 -18.73 8.21
C SER A 91 25.07 -19.07 8.13
N LYS A 92 24.65 -20.17 8.77
CA LYS A 92 23.27 -20.62 8.82
C LYS A 92 22.32 -19.57 9.42
N THR A 93 22.76 -18.83 10.43
CA THR A 93 21.91 -17.84 11.09
C THR A 93 21.77 -16.60 10.23
N THR A 94 22.88 -16.11 9.67
CA THR A 94 22.86 -15.00 8.70
C THR A 94 21.96 -15.30 7.51
N SER A 95 21.94 -16.54 7.01
CA SER A 95 21.03 -16.96 5.94
C SER A 95 19.56 -16.79 6.36
N VAL A 96 19.15 -17.38 7.49
CA VAL A 96 17.75 -17.35 7.94
C VAL A 96 17.24 -15.92 8.17
N TRP A 97 18.08 -15.02 8.70
CA TRP A 97 17.70 -13.60 8.83
C TRP A 97 17.60 -12.89 7.48
N SER A 98 18.53 -13.18 6.55
CA SER A 98 18.53 -12.59 5.22
C SER A 98 17.28 -13.03 4.44
N ASP A 99 16.94 -14.31 4.51
CA ASP A 99 15.75 -14.89 3.88
C ASP A 99 14.47 -14.23 4.42
N TYR A 100 14.36 -14.09 5.75
CA TYR A 100 13.21 -13.42 6.38
C TYR A 100 13.09 -11.93 6.00
N VAL A 101 14.20 -11.21 5.85
CA VAL A 101 14.18 -9.81 5.37
C VAL A 101 13.78 -9.73 3.90
N LEU A 102 14.25 -10.66 3.06
CA LEU A 102 13.86 -10.73 1.66
C LEU A 102 12.36 -11.04 1.51
N GLU A 103 11.80 -11.91 2.34
CA GLU A 103 10.36 -12.18 2.38
C GLU A 103 9.54 -10.93 2.72
N LEU A 104 9.97 -10.15 3.71
CA LEU A 104 9.32 -8.89 4.08
C LEU A 104 9.39 -7.85 2.94
N LEU A 105 10.52 -7.78 2.24
CA LEU A 105 10.69 -6.92 1.06
C LEU A 105 9.78 -7.34 -0.10
N GLU A 106 9.64 -8.64 -0.34
CA GLU A 106 8.77 -9.15 -1.38
C GLU A 106 7.30 -8.94 -1.04
N LEU A 107 6.93 -9.08 0.23
CA LEU A 107 5.59 -8.78 0.71
C LEU A 107 5.19 -7.31 0.46
N ASP A 108 6.07 -6.36 0.79
CA ASP A 108 5.88 -4.92 0.48
C ASP A 108 5.67 -4.68 -1.02
N ARG A 109 6.46 -5.33 -1.88
CA ARG A 109 6.29 -5.22 -3.33
C ARG A 109 4.93 -5.74 -3.80
N ARG A 110 4.47 -6.87 -3.27
CA ARG A 110 3.16 -7.44 -3.62
C ARG A 110 2.03 -6.48 -3.27
N TYR A 111 2.07 -5.93 -2.06
CA TYR A 111 1.13 -4.92 -1.60
C TYR A 111 1.11 -3.67 -2.50
N GLN A 112 2.29 -3.13 -2.83
CA GLN A 112 2.42 -2.01 -3.76
C GLN A 112 1.86 -2.34 -5.15
N GLY A 113 2.09 -3.57 -5.63
CA GLY A 113 1.55 -4.05 -6.90
C GLY A 113 0.03 -4.00 -6.95
N VAL A 114 -0.65 -4.45 -5.88
CA VAL A 114 -2.11 -4.42 -5.77
C VAL A 114 -2.64 -2.98 -5.80
N VAL A 115 -2.05 -2.07 -5.01
CA VAL A 115 -2.45 -0.65 -4.98
C VAL A 115 -2.20 0.02 -6.32
N TYR A 116 -1.06 -0.25 -6.96
CA TYR A 116 -0.74 0.28 -8.28
C TYR A 116 -1.79 -0.13 -9.31
N GLN A 117 -2.16 -1.41 -9.36
CA GLN A 117 -3.21 -1.91 -10.27
C GLN A 117 -4.58 -1.26 -10.00
N PHE A 118 -4.90 -1.01 -8.73
CA PHE A 118 -6.08 -0.24 -8.35
C PHE A 118 -6.02 1.19 -8.89
N CYS A 119 -4.93 1.93 -8.63
CA CYS A 119 -4.75 3.30 -9.12
C CYS A 119 -4.84 3.39 -10.66
N VAL A 120 -4.24 2.44 -11.39
CA VAL A 120 -4.36 2.37 -12.86
C VAL A 120 -5.81 2.19 -13.30
N SER A 121 -6.59 1.36 -12.59
CA SER A 121 -8.00 1.18 -12.92
C SER A 121 -8.84 2.44 -12.68
N ILE A 122 -8.53 3.19 -11.62
CA ILE A 122 -9.21 4.45 -11.30
C ILE A 122 -8.82 5.57 -12.26
N ASP A 123 -7.55 5.66 -12.68
CA ASP A 123 -7.08 6.69 -13.61
C ASP A 123 -7.90 6.68 -14.92
N ASN A 124 -8.23 5.48 -15.42
CA ASN A 124 -9.09 5.33 -16.59
C ASN A 124 -10.51 5.90 -16.37
N CYS A 125 -11.11 5.66 -15.21
CA CYS A 125 -12.41 6.23 -14.86
C CYS A 125 -12.34 7.74 -14.66
N VAL A 126 -11.28 8.25 -14.02
CA VAL A 126 -11.12 9.68 -13.77
C VAL A 126 -10.88 10.48 -15.06
N ARG A 127 -10.15 9.93 -16.03
CA ARG A 127 -10.01 10.55 -17.36
C ARG A 127 -11.35 10.74 -18.06
N TYR A 128 -12.29 9.81 -17.88
CA TYR A 128 -13.66 9.95 -18.39
C TYR A 128 -14.40 11.13 -17.72
N LEU A 129 -14.18 11.32 -16.41
CA LEU A 129 -14.79 12.41 -15.63
C LEU A 129 -14.28 13.80 -15.97
N VAL A 130 -13.12 13.94 -16.63
CA VAL A 130 -12.61 15.25 -17.06
C VAL A 130 -13.63 16.00 -17.93
N SER A 131 -14.40 15.27 -18.74
CA SER A 131 -15.46 15.85 -19.57
C SER A 131 -16.66 16.41 -18.78
N TYR A 132 -16.79 16.05 -17.50
CA TYR A 132 -17.85 16.48 -16.59
C TYR A 132 -17.35 17.45 -15.50
N SER A 133 -16.15 18.04 -15.64
CA SER A 133 -15.53 18.81 -14.55
C SER A 133 -16.38 19.98 -14.05
N ASN A 134 -17.09 20.66 -14.96
CA ASN A 134 -17.94 21.80 -14.62
C ASN A 134 -19.18 21.34 -13.83
N ASP A 135 -19.86 20.30 -14.31
CA ASP A 135 -21.02 19.71 -13.64
C ASP A 135 -20.63 19.16 -12.25
N LEU A 136 -19.47 18.53 -12.14
CA LEU A 136 -18.94 18.03 -10.87
C LEU A 136 -18.63 19.17 -9.88
N ALA A 137 -18.08 20.29 -10.36
CA ALA A 137 -17.79 21.44 -9.53
C ALA A 137 -19.07 22.11 -8.99
N GLU A 138 -20.14 22.16 -9.78
CA GLU A 138 -21.47 22.64 -9.32
C GLU A 138 -22.03 21.79 -8.18
N HIS A 139 -21.64 20.51 -8.12
CA HIS A 139 -22.00 19.58 -7.05
C HIS A 139 -20.93 19.47 -5.93
N GLY A 140 -19.93 20.35 -5.92
CA GLY A 140 -18.92 20.42 -4.86
C GLY A 140 -17.78 19.40 -4.97
N PHE A 141 -17.67 18.67 -6.09
CA PHE A 141 -16.55 17.76 -6.34
C PHE A 141 -15.38 18.50 -7.00
N ASN A 142 -14.19 18.41 -6.37
CA ASN A 142 -12.95 18.94 -6.93
C ASN A 142 -12.13 17.81 -7.58
N LEU A 143 -12.32 17.62 -8.88
CA LEU A 143 -11.64 16.57 -9.66
C LEU A 143 -10.10 16.66 -9.59
N PRO A 144 -9.46 17.85 -9.73
CA PRO A 144 -8.02 17.99 -9.50
C PRO A 144 -7.54 17.46 -8.15
N HIS A 145 -8.28 17.72 -7.07
CA HIS A 145 -7.94 17.24 -5.74
C HIS A 145 -8.01 15.70 -5.65
N ILE A 146 -9.06 15.09 -6.20
CA ILE A 146 -9.22 13.63 -6.28
C ILE A 146 -8.06 13.00 -7.07
N MET A 147 -7.69 13.58 -8.22
CA MET A 147 -6.56 13.11 -9.03
C MET A 147 -5.23 13.13 -8.28
N LEU A 148 -5.00 14.18 -7.49
CA LEU A 148 -3.77 14.33 -6.71
C LEU A 148 -3.65 13.21 -5.67
N LYS A 149 -4.75 12.90 -4.97
CA LYS A 149 -4.77 11.82 -3.97
C LYS A 149 -4.62 10.42 -4.56
N VAL A 150 -5.27 10.12 -5.68
CA VAL A 150 -5.09 8.81 -6.37
C VAL A 150 -3.63 8.61 -6.79
N ARG A 151 -2.95 9.69 -7.21
CA ARG A 151 -1.52 9.67 -7.52
C ARG A 151 -0.67 9.45 -6.28
N GLU A 152 -0.99 10.08 -5.15
CA GLU A 152 -0.29 9.87 -3.88
C GLU A 152 -0.37 8.41 -3.43
N LEU A 153 -1.56 7.80 -3.46
CA LEU A 153 -1.77 6.38 -3.15
C LEU A 153 -0.90 5.46 -4.01
N GLY A 154 -0.78 5.73 -5.31
CA GLY A 154 0.04 4.95 -6.24
C GLY A 154 1.56 5.09 -6.05
N THR A 155 2.00 6.02 -5.19
CA THR A 155 3.43 6.29 -4.92
C THR A 155 3.85 5.95 -3.49
N PHE A 156 2.97 5.29 -2.73
CA PHE A 156 3.26 4.93 -1.35
C PHE A 156 4.24 3.76 -1.29
N HIS A 157 5.47 4.02 -0.86
CA HIS A 157 6.45 2.99 -0.52
C HIS A 157 6.31 2.64 0.97
N TRP A 158 6.02 1.39 1.31
CA TRP A 158 5.68 1.05 2.69
C TRP A 158 6.91 0.72 3.53
N LEU A 159 7.98 0.24 2.88
CA LEU A 159 9.29 0.00 3.51
C LEU A 159 10.25 1.19 3.47
N ASN A 160 10.18 2.02 2.43
CA ASN A 160 11.04 3.19 2.31
C ASN A 160 10.34 4.36 3.00
N LYS A 161 10.95 4.91 4.05
CA LYS A 161 10.37 5.87 5.01
C LYS A 161 9.86 7.21 4.43
N GLN A 162 9.74 7.37 3.12
CA GLN A 162 9.34 8.62 2.50
C GLN A 162 8.31 8.38 1.41
N SER A 163 7.18 9.09 1.50
CA SER A 163 6.36 9.30 0.30
C SER A 163 7.23 9.92 -0.79
N LYS A 164 6.95 9.66 -2.06
CA LYS A 164 7.71 10.29 -3.16
C LYS A 164 7.76 11.83 -3.03
N ALA A 165 6.72 12.43 -2.44
CA ALA A 165 6.69 13.85 -2.08
C ALA A 165 7.72 14.21 -1.00
N GLN A 166 7.90 13.39 0.04
CA GLN A 166 8.94 13.59 1.06
C GLN A 166 10.36 13.40 0.52
N LEU A 167 10.56 12.54 -0.49
CA LEU A 167 11.84 12.40 -1.20
C LEU A 167 12.19 13.66 -2.01
N LEU A 168 11.20 14.23 -2.72
CA LEU A 168 11.39 15.46 -3.51
C LEU A 168 11.63 16.69 -2.62
N ASP A 169 10.87 16.83 -1.53
CA ASP A 169 11.09 17.88 -0.52
C ASP A 169 12.45 17.80 0.17
N CYS A 170 13.03 16.61 0.31
CA CYS A 170 14.37 16.41 0.87
C CYS A 170 15.47 16.76 -0.14
N ILE A 171 15.24 16.55 -1.44
CA ILE A 171 16.18 16.90 -2.51
C ILE A 171 16.21 18.43 -2.71
N GLU A 172 15.04 19.10 -2.69
CA GLU A 172 14.96 20.56 -2.84
C GLU A 172 15.47 21.34 -1.61
N LYS A 173 15.54 20.72 -0.43
CA LYS A 173 16.11 21.31 0.80
C LYS A 173 17.59 21.01 1.02
N SER A 174 18.22 20.28 0.09
CA SER A 174 19.66 19.94 0.14
C SER A 174 20.49 20.63 -0.95
N GLU A 175 19.88 21.53 -1.72
CA GLU A 175 20.56 22.59 -2.51
C GLU A 175 20.53 23.93 -1.75
#